data_AF-A0A957LU47-F1
#
_entry.id   AF-A0A957LU47-F1
#
_cell.length_a   1.000
_cell.length_b   1.000
_cell.length_c   1.000
_cell.angle_alpha   90.00
_cell.angle_beta   90.00
_cell.angle_gamma   90.00
#
_symmetry.space_group_name_H-M   'P 1'
#
loop_
_entity.id
_entity.type
_entity.pdbx_description
1 polymer ?
#
loop_
_entity_poly.entity_id
_entity_poly.type
_entity_poly.pdbx_seq_one_letter_code
_entity_poly.pdbx_strand_id
1 'polypeptide(L)'
;SGAAERANYQLFLSVLCDVLEAPRPEPQAADDAQNGYVFEKAVPLPHGTTGRIDLYKRDCFVLEAKQGSDGWDGDQTPSSSKTPSFSKKLGVSAARRRRGTATRGTSTWDTAMERAREQAQRYARNLPPAELAAAGSGGGRPPFVIVVDVGATIELYSEFTRTGGAYLAFPDPQHHRIRLEELRDPDVRALLATV
;
A
#
# COMPACT_ATOMS: atom_id res chain seq x y z
N SER A 1 3.22 -0.14 -17.83
CA SER A 1 3.09 -0.99 -16.62
C SER A 1 2.45 -0.20 -15.50
N GLY A 2 3.06 0.94 -15.11
CA GLY A 2 2.57 1.76 -13.99
C GLY A 2 1.15 2.31 -14.08
N ALA A 3 0.62 2.69 -15.26
CA ALA A 3 -0.75 3.23 -15.34
C ALA A 3 -1.85 2.20 -14.97
N ALA A 4 -1.66 0.93 -15.35
CA ALA A 4 -2.61 -0.13 -15.01
C ALA A 4 -2.49 -0.55 -13.54
N GLU A 5 -1.26 -0.63 -13.03
CA GLU A 5 -0.99 -0.89 -11.60
C GLU A 5 -1.56 0.22 -10.71
N ARG A 6 -1.45 1.48 -11.16
CA ARG A 6 -2.04 2.65 -10.49
C ARG A 6 -3.56 2.60 -10.44
N ALA A 7 -4.21 2.33 -11.57
CA ALA A 7 -5.67 2.20 -11.62
C ALA A 7 -6.17 1.08 -10.68
N ASN A 8 -5.44 -0.03 -10.58
CA ASN A 8 -5.79 -1.14 -9.70
C ASN A 8 -5.74 -0.77 -8.22
N TYR A 9 -4.65 -0.15 -7.76
CA TYR A 9 -4.52 0.19 -6.34
C TYR A 9 -5.50 1.30 -5.94
N GLN A 10 -5.74 2.31 -6.81
CA GLN A 10 -6.66 3.41 -6.48
C GLN A 10 -8.09 2.91 -6.33
N LEU A 11 -8.53 1.99 -7.19
CA LEU A 11 -9.83 1.34 -7.06
C LEU A 11 -9.90 0.51 -5.77
N PHE A 12 -8.88 -0.30 -5.50
CA PHE A 12 -8.81 -1.11 -4.28
C PHE A 12 -8.89 -0.25 -3.01
N LEU A 13 -8.08 0.81 -2.92
CA LEU A 13 -8.05 1.70 -1.76
C LEU A 13 -9.36 2.47 -1.59
N SER A 14 -10.03 2.85 -2.68
CA SER A 14 -11.35 3.49 -2.61
C SER A 14 -12.41 2.55 -2.02
N VAL A 15 -12.40 1.28 -2.42
CA VAL A 15 -13.30 0.26 -1.86
C VAL A 15 -12.92 -0.08 -0.41
N LEU A 16 -11.63 -0.10 -0.09
CA LEU A 16 -11.17 -0.27 1.29
C LEU A 16 -11.71 0.85 2.19
N CYS A 17 -11.69 2.11 1.75
CA CYS A 17 -12.33 3.21 2.48
C CYS A 17 -13.80 2.93 2.75
N ASP A 18 -14.55 2.42 1.77
CA ASP A 18 -15.96 2.06 1.97
C ASP A 18 -16.15 0.96 3.02
N VAL A 19 -15.32 -0.09 2.97
CA VAL A 19 -15.34 -1.19 3.93
C VAL A 19 -15.01 -0.72 5.35
N LEU A 20 -14.11 0.25 5.47
CA LEU A 20 -13.72 0.86 6.74
C LEU A 20 -14.67 1.99 7.18
N GLU A 21 -15.71 2.29 6.39
CA GLU A 21 -16.60 3.44 6.60
C GLU A 21 -15.84 4.78 6.75
N ALA A 22 -14.67 4.86 6.11
CA ALA A 22 -13.83 6.04 6.10
C ALA A 22 -14.16 6.95 4.91
N PRO A 23 -13.95 8.27 5.02
CA PRO A 23 -14.01 9.16 3.86
C PRO A 23 -13.12 8.65 2.73
N ARG A 24 -13.53 8.86 1.48
CA ARG A 24 -12.67 8.59 0.32
C ARG A 24 -11.71 9.75 0.09
N PRO A 25 -10.54 9.50 -0.55
CA PRO A 25 -9.62 10.55 -0.96
C PRO A 25 -10.27 11.51 -1.95
N GLU A 26 -9.89 12.78 -1.87
CA GLU A 26 -10.35 13.84 -2.74
C GLU A 26 -9.64 13.80 -4.11
N PRO A 27 -10.27 14.33 -5.17
CA PRO A 27 -9.57 14.59 -6.42
C PRO A 27 -8.41 15.57 -6.21
N GLN A 28 -7.32 15.39 -6.97
CA GLN A 28 -6.18 16.29 -6.88
C GLN A 28 -6.54 17.70 -7.37
N ALA A 29 -6.29 18.70 -6.53
CA ALA A 29 -6.41 20.12 -6.85
C ALA A 29 -5.11 20.65 -7.49
N ALA A 30 -5.24 21.74 -8.24
CA ALA A 30 -4.10 22.45 -8.83
C ALA A 30 -3.21 23.13 -7.77
N ASP A 31 -3.84 23.63 -6.70
CA ASP A 31 -3.14 24.14 -5.53
C ASP A 31 -2.76 22.98 -4.61
N ASP A 32 -1.45 22.73 -4.49
CA ASP A 32 -0.93 21.61 -3.72
C ASP A 32 -1.21 21.72 -2.21
N ALA A 33 -1.44 22.93 -1.69
CA ALA A 33 -1.81 23.13 -0.29
C ALA A 33 -3.21 22.57 0.05
N GLN A 34 -4.09 22.42 -0.95
CA GLN A 34 -5.43 21.85 -0.79
C GLN A 34 -5.42 20.32 -0.82
N ASN A 35 -4.31 19.70 -1.24
CA ASN A 35 -4.17 18.26 -1.39
C ASN A 35 -3.90 17.55 -0.06
N GLY A 36 -4.80 17.73 0.91
CA GLY A 36 -4.69 17.20 2.28
C GLY A 36 -5.10 15.73 2.42
N TYR A 37 -5.96 15.20 1.53
CA TYR A 37 -6.27 13.77 1.48
C TYR A 37 -6.44 13.33 0.03
N VAL A 38 -5.36 12.92 -0.63
CA VAL A 38 -5.36 12.68 -2.09
C VAL A 38 -4.50 11.48 -2.48
N PHE A 39 -4.83 10.88 -3.62
CA PHE A 39 -3.91 9.98 -4.30
C PHE A 39 -2.74 10.76 -4.93
N GLU A 40 -1.59 10.09 -5.07
CA GLU A 40 -0.47 10.57 -5.89
C GLU A 40 0.10 11.95 -5.47
N LYS A 41 0.13 12.22 -4.16
CA LYS A 41 0.66 13.47 -3.58
C LYS A 41 2.12 13.65 -3.98
N ALA A 42 2.43 14.77 -4.62
CA ALA A 42 3.78 15.11 -5.01
C ALA A 42 4.66 15.40 -3.78
N VAL A 43 5.86 14.84 -3.77
CA VAL A 43 6.86 15.06 -2.72
C VAL A 43 8.21 15.36 -3.34
N PRO A 44 8.81 16.53 -3.07
CA PRO A 44 10.15 16.84 -3.55
C PRO A 44 11.14 15.89 -2.90
N LEU A 45 12.06 15.33 -3.68
CA LEU A 45 13.09 14.41 -3.18
C LEU A 45 14.48 15.06 -3.26
N PRO A 46 15.44 14.57 -2.45
CA PRO A 46 16.84 14.91 -2.64
C PRO A 46 17.25 14.67 -4.10
N HIS A 47 18.13 15.52 -4.63
CA HIS A 47 18.58 15.52 -6.04
C HIS A 47 17.60 16.11 -7.06
N GLY A 48 16.59 16.87 -6.62
CA GLY A 48 15.74 17.67 -7.51
C GLY A 48 14.71 16.87 -8.30
N THR A 49 14.49 15.61 -7.94
CA THR A 49 13.41 14.79 -8.49
C THR A 49 12.15 14.96 -7.64
N THR A 50 10.99 14.62 -8.19
CA THR A 50 9.72 14.59 -7.44
C THR A 50 9.21 13.16 -7.41
N GLY A 51 9.01 12.64 -6.20
CA GLY A 51 8.31 11.38 -5.99
C GLY A 51 6.81 11.61 -5.81
N ARG A 52 6.05 10.52 -5.75
CA ARG A 52 4.62 10.56 -5.45
C ARG A 52 4.28 9.52 -4.40
N ILE A 53 3.57 9.94 -3.37
CA ILE A 53 2.95 9.05 -2.39
C ILE A 53 1.70 8.46 -3.03
N ASP A 54 1.51 7.14 -2.99
CA ASP A 54 0.33 6.52 -3.60
C ASP A 54 -0.97 7.04 -3.00
N LEU A 55 -1.08 7.08 -1.66
CA LEU A 55 -2.18 7.75 -0.95
C LEU A 55 -1.67 8.52 0.28
N TYR A 56 -2.03 9.78 0.38
CA TYR A 56 -1.60 10.68 1.45
C TYR A 56 -2.80 11.25 2.17
N LYS A 57 -2.79 11.23 3.51
CA LYS A 57 -3.74 11.95 4.36
C LYS A 57 -2.95 12.76 5.40
N ARG A 58 -3.00 14.08 5.28
CA ARG A 58 -2.40 15.04 6.20
C ARG A 58 -2.83 14.69 7.63
N ASP A 59 -1.88 14.78 8.55
CA ASP A 59 -2.04 14.41 9.96
C ASP A 59 -2.33 12.95 10.29
N CYS A 60 -2.49 12.10 9.29
CA CYS A 60 -2.82 10.70 9.49
C CYS A 60 -1.68 9.79 9.00
N PHE A 61 -1.50 9.70 7.68
CA PHE A 61 -0.60 8.70 7.12
C PHE A 61 0.01 9.06 5.76
N VAL A 62 1.11 8.36 5.47
CA VAL A 62 1.65 8.13 4.12
C VAL A 62 1.44 6.65 3.78
N LEU A 63 0.83 6.35 2.63
CA LEU A 63 0.57 4.98 2.18
C LEU A 63 1.25 4.71 0.84
N GLU A 64 1.98 3.59 0.78
CA GLU A 64 2.55 3.02 -0.45
C GLU A 64 1.87 1.70 -0.79
N ALA A 65 1.44 1.53 -2.04
CA ALA A 65 0.81 0.33 -2.54
C ALA A 65 1.78 -0.48 -3.42
N LYS A 66 1.73 -1.79 -3.27
CA LYS A 66 2.37 -2.77 -4.14
C LYS A 66 1.30 -3.71 -4.67
N GLN A 67 1.60 -4.31 -5.82
CA GLN A 67 0.77 -5.36 -6.38
C GLN A 67 1.61 -6.61 -6.47
N GLY A 68 1.60 -7.42 -5.40
CA GLY A 68 2.12 -8.77 -5.43
C GLY A 68 1.36 -9.61 -6.46
N SER A 69 2.03 -10.60 -7.05
CA SER A 69 1.34 -11.70 -7.69
C SER A 69 1.22 -12.84 -6.71
N ASP A 70 0.10 -13.57 -6.79
CA ASP A 70 0.04 -14.87 -6.17
C ASP A 70 1.19 -15.74 -6.67
N GLY A 71 1.69 -16.60 -5.78
CA GLY A 71 2.35 -17.81 -6.26
C GLY A 71 1.41 -18.47 -7.24
N TRP A 72 1.96 -19.05 -8.30
CA TRP A 72 1.18 -20.04 -9.02
C TRP A 72 0.87 -21.14 -7.98
N ASP A 73 -0.30 -21.07 -7.34
CA ASP A 73 -0.92 -22.18 -6.62
C ASP A 73 -1.43 -23.16 -7.68
N GLY A 74 -0.52 -23.68 -8.47
CA GLY A 74 -0.74 -24.93 -9.16
C GLY A 74 -0.57 -26.01 -8.13
N ASP A 75 -1.69 -26.39 -7.52
CA ASP A 75 -1.98 -27.78 -7.21
C ASP A 75 -0.74 -28.58 -6.74
N GLN A 76 -0.39 -28.43 -5.46
CA GLN A 76 0.43 -29.43 -4.78
C GLN A 76 -0.45 -30.64 -4.41
N THR A 77 -1.09 -31.26 -5.41
CA THR A 77 -1.28 -32.70 -5.35
C THR A 77 0.03 -33.35 -5.78
N PRO A 78 0.52 -34.39 -5.10
CA PRO A 78 1.66 -35.14 -5.60
C PRO A 78 1.21 -35.82 -6.90
N SER A 79 1.59 -35.22 -8.04
CA SER A 79 1.31 -35.73 -9.37
C SER A 79 2.15 -36.98 -9.64
N SER A 80 1.67 -38.11 -9.14
CA SER A 80 1.95 -39.43 -9.70
C SER A 80 0.78 -39.85 -10.60
N SER A 81 0.49 -39.09 -11.66
CA SER A 81 -0.32 -39.64 -12.75
C SER A 81 0.04 -38.98 -14.08
N LYS A 82 0.66 -39.78 -14.96
CA LYS A 82 0.87 -39.45 -16.36
C LYS A 82 -0.50 -39.45 -17.05
N THR A 83 -1.15 -38.30 -17.17
CA THR A 83 -2.24 -38.12 -18.14
C THR A 83 -2.14 -36.72 -18.77
N PRO A 84 -2.03 -36.61 -20.10
CA PRO A 84 -1.92 -35.31 -20.74
C PRO A 84 -3.26 -34.58 -20.71
N SER A 85 -3.25 -33.34 -20.20
CA SER A 85 -4.39 -32.43 -20.22
C SER A 85 -4.82 -32.08 -21.65
N PHE A 86 -6.14 -32.11 -21.86
CA PHE A 86 -6.85 -31.83 -23.11
C PHE A 86 -6.69 -30.38 -23.62
N SER A 87 -6.13 -29.48 -22.81
CA SER A 87 -6.02 -28.04 -23.09
C SER A 87 -5.01 -27.66 -24.17
N LYS A 88 -4.13 -28.56 -24.62
CA LYS A 88 -3.14 -28.26 -25.67
C LYS A 88 -3.74 -28.15 -27.09
N LYS A 89 -4.99 -28.60 -27.29
CA LYS A 89 -5.59 -28.73 -28.63
C LYS A 89 -6.39 -27.52 -29.12
N LEU A 90 -6.62 -26.50 -28.29
CA LEU A 90 -7.45 -25.34 -28.68
C LEU A 90 -6.67 -24.09 -29.09
N GLY A 91 -5.34 -24.07 -29.02
CA GLY A 91 -4.53 -22.95 -29.53
C GLY A 91 -4.84 -21.57 -28.91
N VAL A 92 -5.58 -21.52 -27.80
CA VAL A 92 -5.87 -20.28 -27.08
C VAL A 92 -4.66 -19.97 -26.22
N SER A 93 -3.79 -19.08 -26.72
CA SER A 93 -2.75 -18.47 -25.89
C SER A 93 -3.43 -17.74 -24.74
N ALA A 94 -3.37 -18.34 -23.54
CA ALA A 94 -3.74 -17.66 -22.31
C ALA A 94 -2.93 -16.36 -22.28
N ALA A 95 -3.60 -15.22 -22.40
CA ALA A 95 -2.98 -13.91 -22.31
C ALA A 95 -2.10 -13.92 -21.06
N ARG A 96 -0.79 -13.76 -21.26
CA ARG A 96 0.23 -13.83 -20.20
C ARG A 96 -0.18 -12.85 -19.10
N ARG A 97 -0.82 -13.37 -18.03
CA ARG A 97 -1.13 -12.58 -16.84
C ARG A 97 0.18 -11.97 -16.38
N ARG A 98 0.23 -10.64 -16.38
CA ARG A 98 1.44 -9.89 -16.02
C ARG A 98 1.73 -10.22 -14.55
N ARG A 99 2.94 -10.73 -14.27
CA ARG A 99 3.38 -10.99 -12.89
C ARG A 99 3.49 -9.66 -12.16
N GLY A 100 2.96 -9.62 -10.94
CA GLY A 100 3.10 -8.48 -10.03
C GLY A 100 4.55 -8.31 -9.55
N THR A 101 4.78 -7.35 -8.67
CA THR A 101 6.11 -6.92 -8.19
C THR A 101 6.95 -8.08 -7.64
N ALA A 102 6.31 -9.00 -6.91
CA ALA A 102 6.92 -10.22 -6.38
C ALA A 102 5.85 -11.28 -6.13
N THR A 103 6.29 -12.54 -6.03
CA THR A 103 5.42 -13.65 -5.65
C THR A 103 5.18 -13.65 -4.14
N ARG A 104 3.94 -13.63 -3.68
CA ARG A 104 3.61 -13.66 -2.23
C ARG A 104 4.22 -14.88 -1.53
N GLY A 105 4.60 -14.69 -0.26
CA GLY A 105 5.19 -15.75 0.57
C GLY A 105 6.65 -16.09 0.25
N THR A 106 7.31 -15.33 -0.63
CA THR A 106 8.75 -15.47 -0.90
C THR A 106 9.55 -14.36 -0.22
N SER A 107 10.84 -14.59 0.01
CA SER A 107 11.77 -13.57 0.52
C SER A 107 11.87 -12.34 -0.40
N THR A 108 11.63 -12.52 -1.71
CA THR A 108 11.58 -11.40 -2.66
C THR A 108 10.35 -10.52 -2.47
N TRP A 109 9.23 -11.09 -2.01
CA TRP A 109 8.06 -10.31 -1.61
C TRP A 109 8.29 -9.58 -0.30
N ASP A 110 8.87 -10.23 0.72
CA ASP A 110 9.24 -9.52 1.96
C ASP A 110 10.20 -8.36 1.69
N THR A 111 11.19 -8.56 0.81
CA THR A 111 12.10 -7.49 0.38
C THR A 111 11.35 -6.35 -0.34
N ALA A 112 10.34 -6.67 -1.14
CA ALA A 112 9.54 -5.67 -1.84
C ALA A 112 8.68 -4.85 -0.87
N MET A 113 8.10 -5.49 0.15
CA MET A 113 7.33 -4.82 1.21
C MET A 113 8.22 -3.92 2.07
N GLU A 114 9.40 -4.38 2.49
CA GLU A 114 10.34 -3.55 3.25
C GLU A 114 10.80 -2.33 2.44
N ARG A 115 11.10 -2.49 1.13
CA ARG A 115 11.42 -1.36 0.25
C ARG A 115 10.28 -0.36 0.11
N ALA A 116 9.03 -0.83 0.09
CA ALA A 116 7.85 0.03 0.06
C ALA A 116 7.74 0.86 1.36
N ARG A 117 8.00 0.23 2.50
CA ARG A 117 8.06 0.90 3.80
C ARG A 117 9.17 1.95 3.85
N GLU A 118 10.38 1.63 3.38
CA GLU A 118 11.48 2.59 3.28
C GLU A 118 11.13 3.78 2.36
N GLN A 119 10.42 3.51 1.27
CA GLN A 119 9.93 4.52 0.34
C GLN A 119 8.90 5.45 1.02
N ALA A 120 7.90 4.90 1.70
CA ALA A 120 6.90 5.67 2.44
C ALA A 120 7.55 6.53 3.54
N GLN A 121 8.50 5.97 4.30
CA GLN A 121 9.27 6.71 5.30
C GLN A 121 10.06 7.86 4.68
N ARG A 122 10.70 7.62 3.52
CA ARG A 122 11.41 8.68 2.79
C ARG A 122 10.45 9.79 2.37
N TYR A 123 9.25 9.47 1.91
CA TYR A 123 8.26 10.50 1.57
C TYR A 123 7.80 11.29 2.80
N ALA A 124 7.45 10.63 3.90
CA ALA A 124 7.09 11.29 5.14
C ALA A 124 8.20 12.26 5.62
N ARG A 125 9.48 11.88 5.44
CA ARG A 125 10.63 12.73 5.79
C ARG A 125 10.78 13.98 4.93
N ASN A 126 10.36 13.91 3.66
CA ASN A 126 10.56 14.95 2.65
C ASN A 126 9.30 15.79 2.35
N LEU A 127 8.20 15.58 3.08
CA LEU A 127 7.05 16.47 2.99
C LEU A 127 7.48 17.93 3.22
N PRO A 128 7.01 18.88 2.40
CA PRO A 128 7.42 20.28 2.50
C PRO A 128 7.11 20.88 3.89
N PRO A 129 7.94 21.79 4.42
CA PRO A 129 7.68 22.42 5.71
C PRO A 129 6.31 23.11 5.81
N ALA A 130 5.82 23.70 4.73
CA ALA A 130 4.47 24.29 4.68
C ALA A 130 3.37 23.24 4.86
N GLU A 131 3.54 22.06 4.26
CA GLU A 131 2.61 20.93 4.42
C GLU A 131 2.64 20.41 5.87
N LEU A 132 3.84 20.29 6.45
CA LEU A 132 4.01 19.90 7.86
C LEU A 132 3.46 20.93 8.84
N ALA A 133 3.40 22.20 8.47
CA ALA A 133 2.83 23.27 9.29
C ALA A 133 1.30 23.41 9.14
N ALA A 134 0.74 23.00 8.01
CA ALA A 134 -0.71 22.99 7.76
C ALA A 134 -1.46 21.92 8.58
N ALA A 135 -0.72 21.00 9.19
CA ALA A 135 -1.18 20.03 10.18
C ALA A 135 -1.88 20.71 11.38
N GLY A 136 -3.16 20.39 11.60
CA GLY A 136 -3.96 20.92 12.71
C GLY A 136 -3.55 20.39 14.09
N SER A 137 -2.76 19.32 14.14
CA SER A 137 -2.31 18.64 15.37
C SER A 137 -0.99 19.19 15.94
N GLY A 138 -0.72 20.48 15.71
CA GLY A 138 0.48 21.17 16.22
C GLY A 138 1.71 21.06 15.31
N GLY A 139 1.52 20.64 14.06
CA GLY A 139 2.61 20.43 13.12
C GLY A 139 3.21 19.02 13.14
N GLY A 140 4.00 18.72 12.12
CA GLY A 140 4.86 17.53 12.10
C GLY A 140 4.49 16.48 11.05
N ARG A 141 5.27 15.41 11.02
CA ARG A 141 5.13 14.36 10.01
C ARG A 141 3.94 13.44 10.32
N PRO A 142 3.28 12.83 9.32
CA PRO A 142 2.19 11.91 9.57
C PRO A 142 2.59 10.82 10.57
N PRO A 143 1.79 10.54 11.61
CA PRO A 143 2.15 9.57 12.64
C PRO A 143 2.22 8.14 12.11
N PHE A 144 1.57 7.84 10.97
CA PHE A 144 1.57 6.51 10.39
C PHE A 144 2.24 6.43 9.01
N VAL A 145 2.90 5.30 8.77
CA VAL A 145 3.29 4.81 7.46
C VAL A 145 2.54 3.49 7.23
N ILE A 146 1.89 3.39 6.08
CA ILE A 146 1.12 2.21 5.70
C ILE A 146 1.70 1.62 4.42
N VAL A 147 1.84 0.30 4.38
CA VAL A 147 2.19 -0.42 3.14
C VAL A 147 1.08 -1.39 2.82
N VAL A 148 0.59 -1.37 1.58
CA VAL A 148 -0.48 -2.25 1.12
C VAL A 148 0.04 -3.17 0.02
N ASP A 149 -0.11 -4.48 0.16
CA ASP A 149 -0.14 -5.39 -1.00
C ASP A 149 -1.60 -5.55 -1.43
N VAL A 150 -1.94 -5.00 -2.60
CA VAL A 150 -3.31 -4.93 -3.12
C VAL A 150 -3.94 -6.33 -3.15
N GLY A 151 -5.00 -6.51 -2.36
CA GLY A 151 -5.71 -7.77 -2.25
C GLY A 151 -5.10 -8.81 -1.31
N ALA A 152 -4.05 -8.47 -0.55
CA ALA A 152 -3.41 -9.40 0.39
C ALA A 152 -3.22 -8.84 1.80
N THR A 153 -2.42 -7.78 1.98
CA THR A 153 -2.03 -7.30 3.31
C THR A 153 -2.05 -5.78 3.42
N ILE A 154 -2.27 -5.31 4.65
CA ILE A 154 -2.11 -3.91 5.10
C ILE A 154 -1.11 -3.95 6.26
N GLU A 155 0.03 -3.29 6.11
CA GLU A 155 1.07 -3.19 7.14
C GLU A 155 1.08 -1.80 7.76
N LEU A 156 0.99 -1.72 9.09
CA LEU A 156 0.93 -0.48 9.85
C LEU A 156 2.24 -0.22 10.61
N TYR A 157 2.75 0.99 10.47
CA TYR A 157 3.90 1.46 11.23
C TYR A 157 3.62 2.86 11.79
N SER A 158 4.08 3.12 13.01
CA SER A 158 3.85 4.38 13.70
C SER A 158 5.14 5.06 14.17
N GLU A 159 5.14 6.39 14.16
CA GLU A 159 6.14 7.25 14.78
C GLU A 159 5.41 8.45 15.43
N PHE A 160 4.86 8.23 16.63
CA PHE A 160 3.97 9.20 17.28
C PHE A 160 4.67 10.48 17.75
N THR A 161 6.00 10.55 17.79
CA THR A 161 6.70 11.82 18.08
C THR A 161 6.67 12.77 16.88
N ARG A 162 6.34 12.26 15.69
CA ARG A 162 6.19 13.03 14.43
C ARG A 162 7.44 13.79 14.02
N THR A 163 8.59 13.36 14.53
CA THR A 163 9.91 13.92 14.27
C THR A 163 10.48 13.39 12.95
N GLY A 164 9.94 12.28 12.42
CA GLY A 164 10.46 11.62 11.22
C GLY A 164 11.55 10.61 11.50
N GLY A 165 11.60 10.12 12.75
CA GLY A 165 12.48 9.04 13.20
C GLY A 165 12.15 7.69 12.56
N ALA A 166 12.33 6.61 13.31
CA ALA A 166 12.00 5.27 12.86
C ALA A 166 10.51 4.99 13.05
N TYR A 167 9.80 4.64 11.97
CA TYR A 167 8.43 4.14 12.05
C TYR A 167 8.48 2.68 12.47
N LEU A 168 7.94 2.35 13.64
CA LEU A 168 7.97 1.00 14.21
C LEU A 168 6.66 0.27 13.94
N ALA A 169 6.71 -1.06 13.92
CA ALA A 169 5.53 -1.90 13.73
C ALA A 169 4.44 -1.55 14.76
N PHE A 170 3.21 -1.33 14.29
CA PHE A 170 2.08 -0.92 15.12
C PHE A 170 0.88 -1.87 14.91
N PRO A 171 0.16 -2.30 15.96
CA PRO A 171 0.37 -1.94 17.37
C PRO A 171 1.62 -2.58 17.98
N ASP A 172 2.10 -3.67 17.38
CA ASP A 172 3.31 -4.39 17.77
C ASP A 172 3.84 -5.23 16.59
N PRO A 173 5.05 -5.80 16.69
CA PRO A 173 5.66 -6.59 15.61
C PRO A 173 4.85 -7.80 15.13
N GLN A 174 3.98 -8.39 15.97
CA GLN A 174 3.19 -9.57 15.63
C GLN A 174 1.92 -9.19 14.87
N HIS A 175 1.29 -8.06 15.23
CA HIS A 175 -0.02 -7.67 14.70
C HIS A 175 0.02 -6.54 13.66
N HIS A 176 1.21 -6.05 13.29
CA HIS A 176 1.33 -4.95 12.34
C HIS A 176 0.96 -5.28 10.89
N ARG A 177 1.00 -6.57 10.50
CA ARG A 177 0.68 -7.04 9.15
C ARG A 177 -0.70 -7.69 9.18
N ILE A 178 -1.71 -6.94 8.77
CA ILE A 178 -3.11 -7.35 8.75
C ILE A 178 -3.42 -7.97 7.38
N ARG A 179 -3.86 -9.22 7.34
CA ARG A 179 -4.32 -9.84 6.09
C ARG A 179 -5.72 -9.36 5.75
N LEU A 180 -6.05 -9.30 4.46
CA LEU A 180 -7.34 -8.80 4.01
C LEU A 180 -8.53 -9.59 4.60
N GLU A 181 -8.34 -10.88 4.84
CA GLU A 181 -9.37 -11.72 5.45
C GLU A 181 -9.73 -11.34 6.88
N GLU A 182 -8.80 -10.70 7.60
CA GLU A 182 -8.96 -10.22 8.97
C GLU A 182 -9.87 -8.98 9.02
N LEU A 183 -10.10 -8.29 7.89
CA LEU A 183 -11.11 -7.24 7.79
C LEU A 183 -12.55 -7.73 8.03
N ARG A 184 -12.78 -9.05 8.16
CA ARG A 184 -14.07 -9.58 8.64
C ARG A 184 -14.31 -9.27 10.11
N ASP A 185 -13.24 -9.10 10.88
CA ASP A 185 -13.31 -8.71 12.28
C ASP A 185 -13.65 -7.21 12.39
N PRO A 186 -14.76 -6.82 13.06
CA PRO A 186 -15.10 -5.43 13.28
C PRO A 186 -14.03 -4.66 14.07
N ASP A 187 -13.29 -5.29 14.97
CA ASP A 187 -12.28 -4.61 15.79
C ASP A 187 -11.06 -4.23 14.95
N VAL A 188 -10.69 -5.07 13.98
CA VAL A 188 -9.64 -4.76 12.99
C VAL A 188 -10.06 -3.59 12.09
N ARG A 189 -11.34 -3.57 11.65
CA ARG A 189 -11.86 -2.44 10.86
C ARG A 189 -11.90 -1.15 11.68
N ALA A 190 -12.33 -1.24 12.94
CA ALA A 190 -12.34 -0.10 13.86
C ALA A 190 -10.94 0.45 14.09
N LEU A 191 -9.94 -0.42 14.31
CA LEU A 191 -8.54 -0.02 14.41
C LEU A 191 -8.09 0.74 13.16
N LEU A 192 -8.30 0.18 11.96
CA LEU A 192 -7.88 0.80 10.71
C LEU A 192 -8.63 2.11 10.41
N ALA A 193 -9.89 2.24 10.82
CA ALA A 193 -10.65 3.47 10.65
C ALA A 193 -10.17 4.63 11.56
N THR A 194 -9.44 4.31 12.65
CA THR A 194 -8.85 5.31 13.55
C THR A 194 -7.50 5.87 13.08
N VAL A 195 -6.90 5.25 12.06
CA VAL A 195 -5.63 5.65 11.44
C VAL A 195 -5.85 6.73 10.38
#